data_AF-A0A0Q8ESN0-F1
#
_entry.id   AF-A0A0Q8ESN0-F1
#
_cell.length_a   1.000
_cell.length_b   1.000
_cell.length_c   1.000
_cell.angle_alpha   90.00
_cell.angle_beta   90.00
_cell.angle_gamma   90.00
#
_symmetry.space_group_name_H-M   'P 1'
#
loop_
_entity.id
_entity.type
_entity.pdbx_description
1 polymer ?
#
loop_
_entity_poly.entity_id
_entity_poly.type
_entity_poly.pdbx_seq_one_letter_code
_entity_poly.pdbx_strand_id
1 'polypeptide(L)'
;MEYHRVYIETVVRALEEADIDVSTWCSKGIRPRSARLTLSRRRTAPVHGDAYVVLAWTEEQGWTLGHTEDATRPLAETEQLFGTVLPEPQDLVAVTRRATSTRPTVGPVTTLRRAGDNDGFEEQLAAYWGPMPQPQPESRSEEDASDPRLNQLDTLLERLLTTYTGAACGSPLPTPEAAQRDADEIRAALADVHTYCQELRGARYAAGVQGYRSGARSARRR
;
A
#
# COMPACT_ATOMS: atom_id res chain seq x y z
N MET A 1 -8.13 -5.90 4.98
CA MET A 1 -7.30 -4.70 5.23
C MET A 1 -6.24 -4.47 4.16
N GLU A 2 -5.57 -5.51 3.64
CA GLU A 2 -4.50 -5.34 2.64
C GLU A 2 -5.01 -4.90 1.26
N TYR A 3 -6.20 -5.35 0.83
CA TYR A 3 -6.78 -5.01 -0.47
C TYR A 3 -7.00 -3.50 -0.67
N HIS A 4 -7.41 -2.79 0.38
CA HIS A 4 -7.58 -1.34 0.37
C HIS A 4 -6.29 -0.63 0.01
N ARG A 5 -5.20 -1.02 0.67
CA ARG A 5 -3.87 -0.47 0.42
C ARG A 5 -3.44 -0.73 -1.02
N VAL A 6 -3.67 -1.92 -1.56
CA VAL A 6 -3.29 -2.24 -2.95
C VAL A 6 -4.10 -1.47 -3.98
N TYR A 7 -5.40 -1.28 -3.76
CA TYR A 7 -6.17 -0.38 -4.62
C TYR A 7 -5.59 1.04 -4.60
N ILE A 8 -5.30 1.59 -3.42
CA ILE A 8 -4.72 2.93 -3.27
C ILE A 8 -3.34 3.00 -3.95
N GLU A 9 -2.47 2.01 -3.77
CA GLU A 9 -1.16 1.93 -4.43
C GLU A 9 -1.31 1.86 -5.96
N THR A 10 -2.33 1.15 -6.46
CA THR A 10 -2.64 1.07 -7.89
C THR A 10 -3.09 2.42 -8.44
N VAL A 11 -3.90 3.17 -7.70
CA VAL A 11 -4.29 4.55 -8.04
C VAL A 11 -3.08 5.48 -8.08
N VAL A 12 -2.21 5.42 -7.05
CA VAL A 12 -0.98 6.22 -7.00
C VAL A 12 -0.11 5.93 -8.22
N ARG A 13 0.10 4.65 -8.55
CA ARG A 13 0.87 4.25 -9.73
C ARG A 13 0.26 4.80 -11.02
N ALA A 14 -1.06 4.71 -11.20
CA ALA A 14 -1.73 5.24 -12.38
C ALA A 14 -1.55 6.77 -12.52
N LEU A 15 -1.62 7.50 -11.41
CA LEU A 15 -1.36 8.95 -11.39
C LEU A 15 0.09 9.27 -11.76
N GLU A 16 1.06 8.55 -11.19
CA GLU A 16 2.49 8.74 -11.47
C GLU A 16 2.84 8.40 -12.93
N GLU A 17 2.32 7.29 -13.49
CA GLU A 17 2.47 6.92 -14.90
C GLU A 17 1.91 8.00 -15.85
N ALA A 18 0.89 8.72 -15.39
CA ALA A 18 0.30 9.84 -16.11
C ALA A 18 1.00 11.19 -15.86
N ASP A 19 2.18 11.18 -15.22
CA ASP A 19 2.96 12.37 -14.88
C ASP A 19 2.19 13.31 -13.92
N ILE A 20 1.41 12.75 -13.00
CA ILE A 20 0.72 13.48 -11.92
C ILE A 20 1.42 13.13 -10.61
N ASP A 21 2.35 14.00 -10.19
CA ASP A 21 3.16 13.79 -8.99
C ASP A 21 2.33 13.81 -7.70
N VAL A 22 2.37 12.71 -6.95
CA VAL A 22 1.78 12.61 -5.60
C VAL A 22 2.88 12.86 -4.56
N SER A 23 2.80 14.00 -3.87
CA SER A 23 3.82 14.46 -2.91
C SER A 23 3.81 13.71 -1.58
N THR A 24 2.64 13.24 -1.16
CA THR A 24 2.47 12.45 0.06
C THR A 24 1.20 11.64 -0.08
N TRP A 25 1.24 10.39 0.35
CA TRP A 25 0.03 9.63 0.57
C TRP A 25 0.09 8.88 1.90
N CYS A 26 -1.05 8.80 2.58
CA CYS A 26 -1.20 7.97 3.76
C CYS A 26 -2.46 7.10 3.62
N SER A 27 -2.28 5.79 3.87
CA SER A 27 -3.36 4.89 4.29
C SER A 27 -3.45 4.78 5.82
N LYS A 28 -2.56 5.48 6.54
CA LYS A 28 -2.46 5.48 8.00
C LYS A 28 -3.31 6.61 8.59
N GLY A 29 -4.58 6.31 8.82
CA GLY A 29 -5.41 6.94 9.85
C GLY A 29 -5.97 5.88 10.78
N ILE A 30 -6.62 6.29 11.87
CA ILE A 30 -7.32 5.45 12.87
C ILE A 30 -8.36 4.49 12.24
N ARG A 31 -8.60 4.58 10.91
CA ARG A 31 -9.47 3.71 10.14
C ARG A 31 -8.71 3.16 8.93
N PRO A 32 -8.57 1.83 8.76
CA PRO A 32 -7.89 1.19 7.62
C PRO A 32 -8.66 1.30 6.28
N ARG A 33 -9.59 2.26 6.18
CA ARG A 33 -10.66 2.39 5.19
C ARG A 33 -10.69 3.78 4.54
N SER A 34 -9.51 4.42 4.51
CA SER A 34 -9.37 5.79 4.01
C SER A 34 -8.00 6.01 3.36
N ALA A 35 -7.96 6.92 2.40
CA ALA A 35 -6.72 7.38 1.77
C ALA A 35 -6.72 8.91 1.68
N ARG A 36 -5.52 9.49 1.68
CA ARG A 36 -5.31 10.91 1.36
C ARG A 36 -4.08 11.02 0.49
N LEU A 37 -4.22 11.59 -0.70
CA LEU A 37 -3.15 11.83 -1.68
C LEU A 37 -3.03 13.34 -1.91
N THR A 38 -1.86 13.91 -1.66
CA THR A 38 -1.60 15.34 -1.89
C THR A 38 -0.89 15.52 -3.23
N LEU A 39 -1.49 16.26 -4.16
CA LEU A 39 -0.87 16.55 -5.47
C LEU A 39 0.28 17.55 -5.32
N SER A 40 1.29 17.44 -6.19
CA SER A 40 2.43 18.35 -6.20
C SER A 40 2.02 19.80 -6.45
N ARG A 41 2.40 20.68 -5.51
CA ARG A 41 2.21 22.13 -5.63
C ARG A 41 2.85 22.72 -6.87
N ARG A 42 3.92 22.12 -7.39
CA ARG A 42 4.56 22.59 -8.63
C ARG A 42 3.58 22.61 -9.81
N ARG A 43 2.65 21.67 -9.88
CA ARG A 43 1.67 21.55 -10.97
C ARG A 43 0.36 22.27 -10.68
N THR A 44 -0.02 22.37 -9.40
CA THR A 44 -1.34 22.92 -9.02
C THR A 44 -1.32 24.39 -8.65
N ALA A 45 -0.18 24.94 -8.20
CA ALA A 45 -0.07 26.34 -7.79
C ALA A 45 -0.55 27.37 -8.83
N PRO A 46 -0.36 27.18 -10.16
CA PRO A 46 -0.87 28.14 -11.14
C PRO A 46 -2.39 28.37 -11.10
N VAL A 47 -3.17 27.39 -10.62
CA VAL A 47 -4.64 27.46 -10.55
C VAL A 47 -5.14 27.63 -9.11
N HIS A 48 -4.41 27.04 -8.17
CA HIS A 48 -4.84 26.88 -6.78
C HIS A 48 -4.09 27.79 -5.80
N GLY A 49 -3.07 28.52 -6.27
CA GLY A 49 -2.23 29.36 -5.42
C GLY A 49 -1.46 28.53 -4.41
N ASP A 50 -1.51 28.93 -3.14
CA ASP A 50 -0.78 28.26 -2.06
C ASP A 50 -1.52 27.07 -1.44
N ALA A 51 -2.77 26.82 -1.84
CA ALA A 51 -3.55 25.70 -1.33
C ALA A 51 -2.97 24.34 -1.79
N TYR A 52 -3.02 23.36 -0.89
CA TYR A 52 -2.80 21.97 -1.22
C TYR A 52 -4.04 21.41 -1.90
N VAL A 53 -3.85 20.79 -3.05
CA VAL A 53 -4.88 20.01 -3.73
C VAL A 53 -4.77 18.56 -3.28
N VAL A 54 -5.86 18.03 -2.75
CA VAL A 54 -5.86 16.73 -2.09
C VAL A 54 -6.99 15.86 -2.64
N LEU A 55 -6.65 14.63 -3.00
CA LEU A 55 -7.60 13.56 -3.23
C LEU A 55 -7.79 12.80 -1.91
N ALA A 56 -9.01 12.75 -1.39
CA ALA A 56 -9.36 11.97 -0.22
C ALA A 56 -10.32 10.85 -0.61
N TRP A 57 -10.09 9.66 -0.08
CA TRP A 57 -10.93 8.49 -0.30
C TRP A 57 -11.41 7.92 1.02
N THR A 58 -12.67 7.50 1.05
CA THR A 58 -13.20 6.63 2.10
C THR A 58 -14.09 5.57 1.49
N GLU A 59 -14.25 4.44 2.19
CA GLU A 59 -15.23 3.43 1.77
C GLU A 59 -16.65 4.02 1.63
N GLU A 60 -17.05 4.97 2.46
CA GLU A 60 -18.42 5.48 2.49
C GLU A 60 -18.69 6.51 1.38
N GLN A 61 -17.70 7.32 1.02
CA GLN A 61 -17.88 8.48 0.14
C GLN A 61 -17.17 8.34 -1.21
N GLY A 62 -16.34 7.31 -1.38
CA GLY A 62 -15.47 7.19 -2.56
C GLY A 62 -14.43 8.30 -2.62
N TRP A 63 -14.00 8.65 -3.83
CA TRP A 63 -12.99 9.68 -4.06
C TRP A 63 -13.60 11.08 -4.08
N THR A 64 -12.98 11.96 -3.33
CA THR A 64 -13.28 13.39 -3.25
C THR A 64 -12.02 14.18 -3.55
N LEU A 65 -12.17 15.33 -4.19
CA LEU A 65 -11.12 16.29 -4.43
C LEU A 65 -11.40 17.52 -3.58
N GLY A 66 -10.40 18.03 -2.89
CA GLY A 66 -10.58 19.27 -2.15
C GLY A 66 -9.30 20.04 -1.92
N HIS A 67 -9.48 21.20 -1.30
CA HIS A 67 -8.41 22.11 -0.97
C HIS A 67 -8.23 22.25 0.52
N THR A 68 -6.99 22.50 0.91
CA THR A 68 -6.66 22.91 2.26
C THR A 68 -5.41 23.77 2.27
N GLU A 69 -5.34 24.72 3.20
CA GLU A 69 -4.15 25.54 3.42
C GLU A 69 -3.02 24.74 4.07
N ASP A 70 -3.37 23.60 4.69
CA ASP A 70 -2.46 22.73 5.41
C ASP A 70 -2.80 21.28 5.08
N ALA A 71 -1.85 20.54 4.50
CA ALA A 71 -2.02 19.16 4.09
C ALA A 71 -2.52 18.24 5.22
N THR A 72 -2.36 18.63 6.49
CA THR A 72 -2.83 17.88 7.68
C THR A 72 -4.26 18.23 8.13
N ARG A 73 -4.85 19.32 7.62
CA ARG A 73 -6.18 19.79 8.01
C ARG A 73 -7.32 19.15 7.19
N PRO A 74 -8.55 19.14 7.72
CA PRO A 74 -9.74 18.80 6.95
C PRO A 74 -9.84 19.63 5.66
N LEU A 75 -10.51 19.07 4.66
CA LEU A 75 -10.74 19.77 3.40
C LEU A 75 -11.88 20.78 3.59
N ALA A 76 -11.65 22.02 3.19
CA ALA A 76 -12.63 23.11 3.37
C ALA A 76 -13.69 23.14 2.25
N GLU A 77 -13.29 22.70 1.06
CA GLU A 77 -14.10 22.67 -0.15
C GLU A 77 -13.86 21.33 -0.83
N THR A 78 -14.91 20.52 -0.96
CA THR A 78 -14.81 19.17 -1.56
C THR A 78 -15.77 19.03 -2.73
N GLU A 79 -15.29 18.35 -3.77
CA GLU A 79 -16.07 17.83 -4.89
C GLU A 79 -15.98 16.30 -4.83
N GLN A 80 -17.14 15.63 -4.83
CA GLN A 80 -17.18 14.20 -5.03
C GLN A 80 -16.95 13.88 -6.51
N LEU A 81 -15.95 13.06 -6.80
CA LEU A 81 -15.49 12.87 -8.18
C LEU A 81 -16.30 11.83 -8.95
N PHE A 82 -16.86 10.85 -8.25
CA PHE A 82 -17.55 9.71 -8.85
C PHE A 82 -18.78 9.33 -8.04
N GLY A 83 -19.79 8.77 -8.71
CA GLY A 83 -20.94 8.13 -8.07
C GLY A 83 -20.65 6.71 -7.58
N THR A 84 -19.38 6.28 -7.55
CA THR A 84 -18.93 4.95 -7.16
C THR A 84 -17.75 5.05 -6.20
N VAL A 85 -17.61 4.06 -5.31
CA VAL A 85 -16.53 4.05 -4.33
C VAL A 85 -15.19 3.62 -4.94
N LEU A 86 -15.23 2.69 -5.90
CA LEU A 86 -14.05 2.12 -6.59
C LEU A 86 -14.11 2.42 -8.09
N PRO A 87 -13.93 3.68 -8.52
CA PRO A 87 -13.70 3.95 -9.93
C PRO A 87 -12.41 3.26 -10.41
N GLU A 88 -12.32 3.02 -11.72
CA GLU A 88 -11.08 2.54 -12.32
C GLU A 88 -9.95 3.56 -12.12
N PRO A 89 -8.71 3.12 -11.83
CA PRO A 89 -7.58 4.02 -11.62
C PRO A 89 -7.33 5.00 -12.77
N GLN A 90 -7.63 4.58 -14.01
CA GLN A 90 -7.47 5.43 -15.20
C GLN A 90 -8.52 6.55 -15.28
N ASP A 91 -9.72 6.33 -14.75
CA ASP A 91 -10.75 7.37 -14.69
C ASP A 91 -10.35 8.48 -13.69
N LEU A 92 -9.72 8.09 -12.59
CA LEU A 92 -9.11 9.02 -11.64
C LEU A 92 -8.02 9.88 -12.27
N VAL A 93 -7.19 9.32 -13.15
CA VAL A 93 -6.17 10.08 -13.88
C VAL A 93 -6.80 11.20 -14.69
N ALA A 94 -7.86 10.92 -15.45
CA ALA A 94 -8.52 11.91 -16.29
C ALA A 94 -9.09 13.09 -15.47
N VAL A 95 -9.78 12.79 -14.37
CA VAL A 95 -10.37 13.80 -13.49
C VAL A 95 -9.28 14.57 -12.73
N THR A 96 -8.25 13.89 -12.23
CA THR A 96 -7.14 14.53 -11.51
C THR A 96 -6.32 15.43 -12.44
N ARG A 97 -6.13 15.04 -13.70
CA ARG A 97 -5.48 15.88 -14.70
C ARG A 97 -6.24 17.19 -14.89
N ARG A 98 -7.57 17.13 -14.99
CA ARG A 98 -8.42 18.34 -15.06
C ARG A 98 -8.27 19.20 -13.81
N ALA A 99 -8.18 18.59 -12.63
CA ALA A 99 -8.00 19.30 -11.36
C ALA A 99 -6.69 20.10 -11.29
N THR A 100 -5.65 19.73 -12.05
CA THR A 100 -4.42 20.55 -12.11
C THR A 100 -4.62 21.87 -12.86
N SER A 101 -5.63 21.94 -13.72
CA SER A 101 -5.86 23.04 -14.66
C SER A 101 -7.17 23.80 -14.39
N THR A 102 -8.03 23.31 -13.51
CA THR A 102 -9.34 23.91 -13.22
C THR A 102 -9.71 23.68 -11.76
N ARG A 103 -10.31 24.68 -11.12
CA ARG A 103 -10.83 24.52 -9.77
C ARG A 103 -12.08 23.62 -9.78
N PRO A 104 -12.16 22.64 -8.85
CA PRO A 104 -13.35 21.82 -8.67
C PRO A 104 -14.60 22.64 -8.38
N THR A 105 -15.75 22.10 -8.77
CA THR A 105 -17.05 22.66 -8.43
C THR A 105 -17.46 22.11 -7.06
N VAL A 106 -17.50 22.99 -6.07
CA VAL A 106 -17.91 22.60 -4.72
C VAL A 106 -19.34 22.08 -4.75
N GLY A 107 -19.56 20.89 -4.20
CA GLY A 107 -20.84 20.21 -4.24
C GLY A 107 -21.06 19.34 -3.01
N PRO A 108 -22.31 18.89 -2.79
CA PRO A 108 -22.60 17.97 -1.69
C PRO A 108 -21.85 16.65 -1.88
N VAL A 109 -21.21 16.16 -0.82
CA VAL A 109 -20.63 14.81 -0.79
C VAL A 109 -21.71 13.84 -0.31
N THR A 110 -22.05 12.87 -1.15
CA THR A 110 -23.07 11.87 -0.85
C THR A 110 -22.43 10.60 -0.30
N THR A 111 -23.06 9.98 0.69
CA THR A 111 -22.69 8.63 1.14
C THR A 111 -23.12 7.62 0.09
N LEU A 112 -22.15 6.93 -0.51
CA LEU A 112 -22.34 5.93 -1.56
C LEU A 112 -22.61 4.54 -1.01
N ARG A 113 -22.02 4.20 0.14
CA ARG A 113 -22.27 2.94 0.87
C ARG A 113 -22.08 3.12 2.36
N ARG A 114 -22.54 2.15 3.15
CA ARG A 114 -22.24 2.09 4.59
C ARG A 114 -21.12 1.09 4.84
N ALA A 115 -20.23 1.44 5.74
CA ALA A 115 -19.12 0.57 6.10
C ALA A 115 -19.65 -0.75 6.68
N GLY A 116 -19.25 -1.87 6.09
CA GLY A 116 -19.67 -3.22 6.51
C GLY A 116 -20.94 -3.74 5.83
N ASP A 117 -21.47 -3.04 4.83
CA ASP A 117 -22.47 -3.62 3.93
C ASP A 117 -21.91 -4.88 3.26
N ASN A 118 -22.73 -5.93 3.15
CA ASN A 118 -22.37 -7.17 2.45
C ASN A 118 -22.74 -7.05 0.97
N ASP A 119 -22.11 -6.09 0.29
CA ASP A 119 -22.40 -5.64 -1.08
C ASP A 119 -21.39 -6.16 -2.12
N GLY A 120 -20.54 -7.12 -1.74
CA GLY A 120 -19.49 -7.65 -2.61
C GLY A 120 -18.28 -6.71 -2.79
N PHE A 121 -18.18 -5.67 -1.94
CA PHE A 121 -17.14 -4.66 -2.06
C PHE A 121 -15.73 -5.18 -1.81
N GLU A 122 -15.55 -6.12 -0.88
CA GLU A 122 -14.24 -6.72 -0.61
C GLU A 122 -13.77 -7.58 -1.79
N GLU A 123 -14.68 -8.24 -2.50
CA GLU A 123 -14.40 -8.98 -3.73
C GLU A 123 -13.99 -8.04 -4.88
N GLN A 124 -14.65 -6.88 -5.00
CA GLN A 124 -14.25 -5.85 -5.97
C GLN A 124 -12.86 -5.29 -5.66
N LEU A 125 -12.55 -5.03 -4.40
CA LEU A 125 -11.21 -4.64 -3.97
C LEU A 125 -10.17 -5.73 -4.22
N ALA A 126 -10.52 -6.99 -4.00
CA ALA A 126 -9.63 -8.13 -4.22
C ALA A 126 -9.23 -8.28 -5.70
N ALA A 127 -10.05 -7.83 -6.65
CA ALA A 127 -9.69 -7.83 -8.08
C ALA A 127 -8.41 -7.02 -8.38
N TYR A 128 -8.14 -5.95 -7.61
CA TYR A 128 -6.93 -5.12 -7.75
C TYR A 128 -5.65 -5.80 -7.23
N TRP A 129 -5.80 -6.87 -6.45
CA TRP A 129 -4.69 -7.72 -6.04
C TRP A 129 -4.15 -8.56 -7.21
N GLY A 130 -4.86 -8.60 -8.35
CA GLY A 130 -4.62 -9.52 -9.45
C GLY A 130 -5.12 -10.93 -9.12
N PRO A 131 -4.95 -11.93 -10.02
CA PRO A 131 -5.05 -13.31 -9.59
C PRO A 131 -4.03 -13.47 -8.46
N MET A 132 -4.52 -13.74 -7.25
CA MET A 132 -3.71 -14.28 -6.17
C MET A 132 -2.81 -15.31 -6.83
N PRO A 133 -1.46 -15.19 -6.76
CA PRO A 133 -0.61 -16.16 -7.42
C PRO A 133 -1.04 -17.51 -6.86
N GLN A 134 -1.75 -18.28 -7.68
CA GLN A 134 -1.88 -19.68 -7.39
C GLN A 134 -0.43 -20.14 -7.30
N PRO A 135 -0.03 -20.84 -6.23
CA PRO A 135 1.30 -21.41 -6.18
C PRO A 135 1.44 -22.16 -7.50
N GLN A 136 2.23 -21.60 -8.43
CA GLN A 136 2.51 -22.31 -9.65
C GLN A 136 3.21 -23.56 -9.15
N PRO A 137 2.66 -24.76 -9.37
CA PRO A 137 3.47 -25.93 -9.20
C PRO A 137 4.61 -25.71 -10.20
N GLU A 138 5.84 -25.62 -9.67
CA GLU A 138 7.07 -25.75 -10.45
C GLU A 138 7.57 -24.45 -11.12
N SER A 139 7.99 -23.48 -10.31
CA SER A 139 9.27 -22.76 -10.51
C SER A 139 9.60 -21.86 -9.31
N ARG A 140 9.85 -22.50 -8.15
CA ARG A 140 10.75 -21.88 -7.16
C ARG A 140 12.11 -21.78 -7.85
N SER A 141 12.55 -20.56 -8.18
CA SER A 141 14.00 -20.34 -8.30
C SER A 141 14.58 -20.74 -6.95
N GLU A 142 15.46 -21.75 -6.94
CA GLU A 142 16.10 -22.31 -5.74
C GLU A 142 16.88 -21.26 -4.92
N GLU A 143 17.04 -20.03 -5.43
CA GLU A 143 17.67 -18.90 -4.75
C GLU A 143 16.82 -18.26 -3.63
N ASP A 144 15.49 -18.14 -3.78
CA ASP A 144 14.64 -17.49 -2.75
C ASP A 144 14.28 -18.45 -1.59
N ALA A 145 14.37 -19.77 -1.81
CA ALA A 145 14.17 -20.78 -0.77
C ALA A 145 15.42 -21.02 0.11
N SER A 146 16.53 -20.31 -0.17
CA SER A 146 17.82 -20.54 0.48
C SER A 146 18.34 -19.32 1.25
N ASP A 147 17.54 -18.27 1.50
CA ASP A 147 18.02 -17.17 2.36
C ASP A 147 18.18 -17.71 3.80
N PRO A 148 19.40 -17.72 4.35
CA PRO A 148 19.69 -18.32 5.64
C PRO A 148 18.89 -17.67 6.78
N ARG A 149 18.45 -16.41 6.62
CA ARG A 149 17.66 -15.68 7.63
C ARG A 149 16.25 -16.26 7.79
N LEU A 150 15.61 -16.66 6.70
CA LEU A 150 14.28 -17.28 6.73
C LEU A 150 14.34 -18.69 7.33
N ASN A 151 15.34 -19.48 6.93
CA ASN A 151 15.58 -20.81 7.47
C ASN A 151 15.93 -20.79 8.97
N GLN A 152 16.67 -19.77 9.41
CA GLN A 152 16.98 -19.57 10.82
C GLN A 152 15.73 -19.24 11.65
N LEU A 153 14.84 -18.39 11.14
CA LEU A 153 13.59 -18.07 11.82
C LEU A 153 12.67 -19.30 11.94
N ASP A 154 12.50 -20.07 10.86
CA ASP A 154 11.70 -21.31 10.87
C ASP A 154 12.27 -22.32 11.87
N THR A 155 13.59 -22.51 11.90
CA THR A 155 14.25 -23.40 12.87
C THR A 155 14.01 -22.96 14.32
N LEU A 156 14.05 -21.66 14.61
CA LEU A 156 13.79 -21.12 15.95
C LEU A 156 12.32 -21.30 16.35
N LEU A 157 11.38 -21.10 15.41
CA LEU A 157 9.95 -21.29 15.65
C LEU A 157 9.60 -22.76 15.87
N GLU A 158 10.18 -23.68 15.11
CA GLU A 158 10.02 -25.12 15.30
C GLU A 158 10.61 -25.59 16.64
N ARG A 159 11.77 -25.06 17.05
CA ARG A 159 12.37 -25.33 18.36
C ARG A 159 11.45 -24.86 19.49
N LEU A 160 10.89 -23.65 19.36
CA LEU A 160 9.96 -23.11 20.36
C LEU A 160 8.67 -23.91 20.42
N LEU A 161 8.07 -24.23 19.26
CA LEU A 161 6.89 -25.07 19.18
C LEU A 161 7.14 -26.40 19.88
N THR A 162 8.23 -27.10 19.55
CA THR A 162 8.60 -28.39 20.14
C THR A 162 8.81 -28.31 21.66
N THR A 163 9.43 -27.23 22.14
CA THR A 163 9.70 -27.04 23.57
C THR A 163 8.41 -26.81 24.36
N TYR A 164 7.48 -26.02 23.82
CA TYR A 164 6.22 -25.68 24.48
C TYR A 164 5.10 -26.71 24.26
N THR A 165 5.12 -27.48 23.17
CA THR A 165 4.22 -28.62 22.96
C THR A 165 4.74 -29.89 23.63
N GLY A 166 6.05 -30.07 23.76
CA GLY A 166 6.66 -31.13 24.57
C GLY A 166 6.29 -31.04 26.05
N ALA A 167 6.04 -29.82 26.55
CA ALA A 167 5.49 -29.60 27.89
C ALA A 167 4.06 -30.15 28.06
N ALA A 168 3.27 -30.22 26.98
CA ALA A 168 1.96 -30.88 27.00
C ALA A 168 2.05 -32.42 27.09
N CYS A 169 3.22 -32.99 26.79
CA CYS A 169 3.52 -34.44 26.88
C CYS A 169 4.32 -34.83 28.14
N GLY A 170 4.45 -33.94 29.14
CA GLY A 170 5.09 -34.25 30.43
C GLY A 170 6.58 -33.90 30.55
N SER A 171 7.16 -33.20 29.57
CA SER A 171 8.50 -32.60 29.73
C SER A 171 8.43 -31.36 30.64
N PRO A 172 9.45 -31.12 31.48
CA PRO A 172 9.48 -29.92 32.31
C PRO A 172 9.54 -28.67 31.44
N LEU A 173 8.74 -27.66 31.81
CA LEU A 173 8.75 -26.35 31.17
C LEU A 173 10.15 -25.72 31.24
N PRO A 174 10.56 -24.94 30.23
CA PRO A 174 11.81 -24.21 30.27
C PRO A 174 11.82 -23.24 31.47
N THR A 175 13.00 -23.02 32.06
CA THR A 175 13.14 -22.01 33.11
C THR A 175 12.84 -20.62 32.55
N PRO A 176 12.44 -19.64 33.39
CA PRO A 176 12.17 -18.28 32.95
C PRO A 176 13.35 -17.65 32.19
N GLU A 177 14.59 -17.94 32.59
CA GLU A 177 15.78 -17.43 31.90
C GLU A 177 15.98 -18.07 30.51
N ALA A 178 15.61 -19.34 30.34
CA ALA A 178 15.69 -20.02 29.05
C ALA A 178 14.59 -19.50 28.09
N ALA A 179 13.37 -19.33 28.59
CA ALA A 179 12.27 -18.74 27.83
C ALA A 179 12.56 -17.31 27.37
N GLN A 180 13.18 -16.51 28.24
CA GLN A 180 13.59 -15.14 27.90
C GLN A 180 14.67 -15.12 26.81
N ARG A 181 15.66 -16.03 26.90
CA ARG A 181 16.70 -16.16 25.87
C ARG A 181 16.10 -16.56 24.51
N ASP A 182 15.18 -17.52 24.49
CA ASP A 182 14.48 -17.93 23.26
C ASP A 182 13.67 -16.77 22.65
N ALA A 183 12.97 -15.99 23.48
CA ALA A 183 12.21 -14.83 23.03
C ALA A 183 13.11 -13.74 22.44
N ASP A 184 14.29 -13.51 23.02
CA ASP A 184 15.25 -12.53 22.52
C ASP A 184 15.90 -12.99 21.20
N GLU A 185 16.20 -14.28 21.06
CA GLU A 185 16.70 -14.87 19.80
C GLU A 185 15.68 -14.77 18.67
N ILE A 186 14.39 -15.05 18.94
CA ILE A 186 13.32 -14.91 17.95
C ILE A 186 13.11 -13.45 17.57
N ARG A 187 13.16 -12.53 18.55
CA ARG A 187 13.03 -11.09 18.28
C ARG A 187 14.16 -10.58 17.38
N ALA A 188 15.38 -11.05 17.59
CA ALA A 188 16.52 -10.72 16.73
C ALA A 188 16.32 -11.28 15.31
N ALA A 189 15.94 -12.55 15.17
CA ALA A 189 15.68 -13.17 13.87
C ALA A 189 14.56 -12.47 13.09
N LEU A 190 13.48 -12.05 13.78
CA LEU A 190 12.41 -11.27 13.17
C LEU A 190 12.87 -9.88 12.70
N ALA A 191 13.78 -9.24 13.42
CA ALA A 191 14.37 -7.97 13.01
C ALA A 191 15.24 -8.13 11.74
N ASP A 192 15.98 -9.22 11.64
CA ASP A 192 16.78 -9.55 10.45
C ASP A 192 15.91 -9.86 9.23
N VAL A 193 14.83 -10.63 9.41
CA VAL A 193 13.84 -10.90 8.34
C VAL A 193 13.12 -9.62 7.93
N HIS A 194 12.77 -8.74 8.87
CA HIS A 194 12.18 -7.45 8.55
C HIS A 194 13.14 -6.56 7.74
N THR A 195 14.43 -6.54 8.10
CA THR A 195 15.48 -5.84 7.35
C THR A 195 15.64 -6.42 5.95
N TYR A 196 15.70 -7.76 5.82
CA TYR A 196 15.72 -8.44 4.53
C TYR A 196 14.52 -8.08 3.64
N CYS A 197 13.31 -8.06 4.21
CA CYS A 197 12.11 -7.66 3.49
C CYS A 197 12.18 -6.20 3.01
N GLN A 198 12.80 -5.31 3.78
CA GLN A 198 13.04 -3.93 3.36
C GLN A 198 14.07 -3.84 2.23
N GLU A 199 15.16 -4.61 2.32
CA GLU A 199 16.19 -4.71 1.28
C GLU A 199 15.61 -5.25 -0.03
N LEU A 200 14.80 -6.31 0.02
CA LEU A 200 14.09 -6.86 -1.15
C LEU A 200 13.12 -5.85 -1.77
N ARG A 201 12.37 -5.11 -0.95
CA ARG A 201 11.52 -4.02 -1.45
C ARG A 201 12.37 -2.96 -2.14
N GLY A 202 13.45 -2.51 -1.50
CA GLY A 202 14.39 -1.53 -2.07
C GLY A 202 15.04 -2.02 -3.38
N ALA A 203 15.43 -3.29 -3.46
CA ALA A 203 16.00 -3.92 -4.64
C ALA A 203 14.98 -4.04 -5.78
N ARG A 204 13.71 -4.36 -5.48
CA ARG A 204 12.61 -4.37 -6.47
C ARG A 204 12.31 -2.96 -7.00
N TYR A 205 12.35 -1.94 -6.14
CA TYR A 205 12.27 -0.54 -6.57
C TYR A 205 13.48 -0.15 -7.45
N ALA A 206 14.70 -0.55 -7.09
CA ALA A 206 15.91 -0.25 -7.86
C ALA A 206 15.96 -1.00 -9.21
N ALA A 207 15.53 -2.27 -9.27
CA ALA A 207 15.45 -3.05 -10.51
C ALA A 207 14.39 -2.49 -11.47
N GLY A 208 13.25 -2.02 -10.95
CA GLY A 208 12.27 -1.26 -11.73
C GLY A 208 12.85 0.02 -12.35
N VAL A 209 13.74 0.70 -11.64
CA VAL A 209 14.46 1.89 -12.12
C VAL A 209 15.59 1.55 -13.11
N GLN A 210 16.28 0.41 -12.95
CA GLN A 210 17.38 -0.02 -13.84
C GLN A 210 16.88 -0.58 -15.18
N GLY A 211 15.75 -1.29 -15.21
CA GLY A 211 15.07 -1.67 -16.46
C GLY A 211 14.64 -0.45 -17.29
N TYR A 212 14.42 0.69 -16.63
CA TYR A 212 14.08 1.96 -17.28
C TYR A 212 15.28 2.61 -18.00
N ARG A 213 16.51 2.46 -17.48
CA ARG A 213 17.73 2.97 -18.13
C ARG A 213 18.14 2.17 -19.37
N SER A 214 17.81 0.88 -19.44
CA SER A 214 18.11 0.03 -20.61
C SER A 214 17.03 0.16 -21.71
N GLY A 215 15.76 0.34 -21.35
CA GLY A 215 14.67 0.60 -22.29
C GLY A 215 14.79 1.94 -23.04
N ALA A 216 15.21 3.00 -22.33
CA ALA A 216 15.34 4.34 -22.91
C ALA A 216 16.48 4.48 -23.95
N ARG A 217 17.48 3.58 -23.97
CA ARG A 217 18.52 3.57 -25.01
C ARG A 217 18.11 2.80 -26.27
N SER A 218 17.20 1.84 -26.15
CA SER A 218 16.75 1.01 -27.29
C SER A 218 15.70 1.71 -28.16
N ALA A 219 14.99 2.71 -27.62
CA ALA A 219 13.98 3.49 -28.35
C ALA A 219 14.54 4.68 -29.16
N ARG A 220 15.86 4.93 -29.14
CA ARG A 220 16.51 6.04 -29.88
C ARG A 220 17.23 5.64 -31.17
N ARG A 221 17.09 4.38 -31.60
CA ARG A 221 17.58 3.88 -32.90
C ARG A 221 16.47 3.13 -33.62
N ARG A 222 15.43 3.83 -34.05
CA ARG A 222 14.62 3.50 -35.24
C ARG A 222 14.16 4.80 -35.88
#